data_AF-A0A0N4YCK2-F1
#
_entry.id   AF-A0A0N4YCK2-F1
#
_cell.length_a   1.000
_cell.length_b   1.000
_cell.length_c   1.000
_cell.angle_alpha   90.00
_cell.angle_beta   90.00
_cell.angle_gamma   90.00
#
_symmetry.space_group_name_H-M   'P 1'
#
loop_
_entity.id
_entity.type
_entity.pdbx_description
1 polymer ?
#
loop_
_entity_poly.entity_id
_entity_poly.type
_entity_poly.pdbx_seq_one_letter_code
_entity_poly.pdbx_strand_id
1 'polypeptide(L)'
;MVLMVSLRNHSEKLRDYEKGFYNFDKVQRPENIPSKKRERNEDLCAMERRTIDLNTMGDEFDPPFLVEIRCQNTADYERGSTTSLVEQVHVSRRPVGSVHWSPHTLRNVPLGCDCMWPVDRYGHQEL
;
A
#
# COMPACT_ATOMS: atom_id res chain seq x y z
N MET A 1 -2.47 0.81 68.44
CA MET A 1 -1.53 0.31 67.42
C MET A 1 -2.23 -0.78 66.62
N VAL A 2 -3.11 -0.39 65.70
CA VAL A 2 -3.92 -1.25 64.80
C VAL A 2 -4.35 -0.25 63.71
N LEU A 3 -4.23 -0.47 62.40
CA LEU A 3 -4.85 -1.52 61.61
C LEU A 3 -4.11 -1.75 60.29
N MET A 4 -4.11 -3.01 59.86
CA MET A 4 -4.03 -3.42 58.47
C MET A 4 -5.17 -2.81 57.64
N VAL A 5 -4.88 -2.36 56.41
CA VAL A 5 -5.90 -2.11 55.38
C VAL A 5 -5.30 -2.62 54.06
N SER A 6 -5.65 -3.84 53.65
CA SER A 6 -6.83 -4.22 52.85
C SER A 6 -6.69 -3.88 51.37
N LEU A 7 -6.50 -4.94 50.57
CA LEU A 7 -6.77 -4.99 49.14
C LEU A 7 -8.20 -4.49 48.87
N ARG A 8 -8.36 -3.43 48.05
CA ARG A 8 -9.52 -3.13 47.18
C ARG A 8 -9.28 -1.79 46.47
N ASN A 9 -9.94 -1.62 45.33
CA ASN A 9 -10.08 -0.38 44.55
C ASN A 9 -9.08 -0.05 43.44
N HIS A 10 -8.58 -1.08 42.74
CA HIS A 10 -8.16 -0.89 41.33
C HIS A 10 -9.36 -0.81 40.35
N SER A 11 -10.60 -0.67 40.84
CA SER A 11 -11.84 -0.56 40.05
C SER A 11 -12.44 0.85 39.98
N GLU A 12 -11.89 1.84 40.70
CA GLU A 12 -12.45 3.20 40.73
C GLU A 12 -11.83 4.11 39.67
N LYS A 13 -10.60 3.83 39.22
CA LYS A 13 -9.93 4.64 38.19
C LYS A 13 -10.48 4.47 36.77
N LEU A 14 -11.29 3.43 36.53
CA LEU A 14 -11.94 3.20 35.22
C LEU A 14 -13.30 3.89 35.08
N ARG A 15 -13.90 4.38 36.18
CA ARG A 15 -15.24 5.01 36.15
C ARG A 15 -15.25 6.50 35.82
N ASP A 16 -14.10 7.17 35.83
CA ASP A 16 -14.02 8.59 35.44
C ASP A 16 -13.67 8.80 33.96
N TYR A 17 -13.19 7.77 33.25
CA TYR A 17 -12.91 7.86 31.81
C TYR A 17 -14.18 7.72 30.95
N GLU A 18 -15.22 7.05 31.45
CA GLU A 18 -16.47 6.81 30.71
C GLU A 18 -17.50 7.96 30.82
N LYS A 19 -17.29 8.93 31.71
CA LYS A 19 -18.24 10.05 31.91
C LYS A 19 -18.01 11.26 30.99
N GLY A 20 -17.06 11.18 30.05
CA GLY A 20 -16.79 12.24 29.07
C GLY A 20 -17.46 12.05 27.70
N PHE A 21 -18.17 10.94 27.48
CA PHE A 21 -18.51 10.47 26.11
C PHE A 21 -19.97 10.59 25.67
N TYR A 22 -20.85 11.21 26.46
CA TYR A 22 -22.24 11.48 26.05
C TYR A 22 -22.61 12.93 26.27
N ASN A 23 -22.22 13.80 25.33
CA ASN A 23 -22.99 14.99 24.92
C ASN A 23 -22.28 15.67 23.75
N PHE A 24 -22.27 15.01 22.60
CA PHE A 24 -21.86 15.63 21.33
C PHE A 24 -23.05 15.83 20.37
N ASP A 25 -24.29 15.87 20.88
CA ASP A 25 -25.49 16.00 20.05
C ASP A 25 -26.11 17.40 20.03
N LYS A 26 -25.49 18.41 20.64
CA LYS A 26 -25.97 19.80 20.56
C LYS A 26 -24.86 20.83 20.40
N VAL A 27 -24.02 20.64 19.39
CA VAL A 27 -23.41 21.79 18.71
C VAL A 27 -24.35 22.11 17.55
N GLN A 28 -25.11 23.21 17.66
CA GLN A 28 -25.83 23.75 16.51
C GLN A 28 -24.81 24.03 15.41
N ARG A 29 -24.79 23.15 14.40
CA ARG A 29 -24.06 23.38 13.15
C ARG A 29 -24.60 24.68 12.57
N PRO A 30 -23.77 25.70 12.30
CA PRO A 30 -24.22 26.79 11.45
C PRO A 30 -24.72 26.20 10.13
N GLU A 31 -26.01 26.41 9.83
CA GLU A 31 -26.59 26.07 8.54
C GLU A 31 -25.88 26.93 7.47
N ASN A 32 -25.40 26.25 6.42
CA ASN A 32 -24.58 26.78 5.33
C ASN A 32 -23.06 26.94 5.57
N ILE A 33 -22.40 25.91 6.12
CA ILE A 33 -21.03 25.63 5.67
C ILE A 33 -21.17 24.73 4.44
N PRO A 34 -20.80 25.20 3.22
CA PRO A 34 -20.74 24.32 2.06
C PRO A 34 -19.82 23.19 2.45
N SER A 35 -20.31 21.93 2.44
CA SER A 35 -19.42 20.81 2.70
C SER A 35 -18.37 20.86 1.59
N LYS A 36 -17.16 21.34 1.91
CA LYS A 36 -16.03 21.19 1.01
C LYS A 36 -15.86 19.68 0.88
N LYS A 37 -16.41 19.13 -0.19
CA LYS A 37 -16.25 17.71 -0.51
C LYS A 37 -14.75 17.50 -0.52
N ARG A 38 -14.27 16.71 0.43
CA ARG A 38 -12.89 16.26 0.42
C ARG A 38 -12.67 15.61 -0.93
N GLU A 39 -11.76 16.16 -1.74
CA GLU A 39 -11.34 15.49 -2.96
C GLU A 39 -10.91 14.08 -2.60
N ARG A 40 -11.47 13.11 -3.32
CA ARG A 40 -11.13 11.71 -3.14
C ARG A 40 -9.78 11.50 -3.83
N ASN A 41 -8.82 10.92 -3.12
CA ASN A 41 -7.57 10.50 -3.73
C ASN A 41 -7.89 9.42 -4.77
N GLU A 42 -7.52 9.67 -6.02
CA GLU A 42 -7.62 8.71 -7.13
C GLU A 42 -6.24 8.16 -7.45
N ASP A 43 -6.19 6.91 -7.90
CA ASP A 43 -4.95 6.29 -8.34
C ASP A 43 -4.51 6.91 -9.67
N LEU A 44 -3.22 7.23 -9.78
CA LEU A 44 -2.63 7.88 -10.95
C LEU A 44 -2.67 7.03 -12.22
N CYS A 45 -2.66 5.71 -12.06
CA CYS A 45 -2.79 4.77 -13.15
C CYS A 45 -3.31 3.42 -12.64
N ALA A 46 -4.01 2.71 -13.50
CA ALA A 46 -4.44 1.35 -13.20
C ALA A 46 -3.26 0.39 -13.35
N MET A 47 -3.08 -0.49 -12.38
CA MET A 47 -2.03 -1.50 -12.38
C MET A 47 -2.56 -2.87 -12.00
N GLU A 48 -2.11 -3.88 -12.74
CA GLU A 48 -2.43 -5.28 -12.52
C GLU A 48 -1.20 -5.99 -11.97
N ARG A 49 -1.39 -6.72 -10.87
CA ARG A 49 -0.34 -7.54 -10.26
C ARG A 49 -0.59 -8.99 -10.60
N ARG A 50 0.42 -9.65 -11.17
CA ARG A 50 0.36 -11.07 -11.50
C ARG A 50 1.54 -11.81 -10.88
N THR A 51 1.25 -12.80 -10.05
CA THR A 51 2.26 -13.74 -9.56
C THR A 51 2.58 -14.75 -10.65
N ILE A 52 3.87 -14.91 -10.96
CA ILE A 52 4.40 -15.86 -11.94
C ILE A 52 5.19 -16.91 -11.19
N ASP A 53 4.77 -18.17 -11.29
CA ASP A 53 5.56 -19.31 -10.82
C ASP A 53 6.74 -19.53 -11.75
N LEU A 54 7.94 -19.66 -11.18
CA LEU A 54 9.18 -19.86 -11.89
C LEU A 54 9.58 -21.33 -11.94
N ASN A 55 9.10 -22.15 -10.99
CA ASN A 55 9.43 -23.56 -10.96
C ASN A 55 8.86 -24.27 -12.19
N THR A 56 9.67 -25.14 -12.77
CA THR A 56 9.27 -25.99 -13.90
C THR A 56 9.48 -27.45 -13.54
N MET A 57 9.09 -28.36 -14.42
CA MET A 57 9.36 -29.80 -14.22
C MET A 57 10.87 -30.14 -14.18
N GLY A 58 11.73 -29.28 -14.74
CA GLY A 58 13.17 -29.52 -14.83
C GLY A 58 14.02 -28.67 -13.88
N ASP A 59 13.50 -27.52 -13.46
CA ASP A 59 14.26 -26.52 -12.70
C ASP A 59 13.48 -25.99 -11.51
N GLU A 60 14.19 -25.82 -10.40
CA GLU A 60 13.74 -25.14 -9.20
C GLU A 60 14.41 -23.78 -9.08
N PHE A 61 13.64 -22.79 -8.65
CA PHE A 61 14.07 -21.42 -8.44
C PHE A 61 13.88 -21.02 -6.97
N ASP A 62 14.76 -20.14 -6.50
CA ASP A 62 14.64 -19.47 -5.21
C ASP A 62 14.86 -17.96 -5.39
N PRO A 63 13.82 -17.12 -5.19
CA PRO A 63 12.44 -17.49 -4.85
C PRO A 63 11.73 -18.28 -5.98
N PRO A 64 10.73 -19.12 -5.66
CA PRO A 64 10.04 -19.96 -6.66
C PRO A 64 9.01 -19.19 -7.49
N PHE A 65 8.76 -17.91 -7.19
CA PHE A 65 7.85 -17.06 -7.94
C PHE A 65 8.40 -15.64 -8.02
N LEU A 66 7.85 -14.86 -8.95
CA LEU A 66 8.00 -13.41 -8.98
C LEU A 66 6.65 -12.72 -9.13
N VAL A 67 6.61 -11.41 -8.91
CA VAL A 67 5.43 -10.59 -9.14
C VAL A 67 5.70 -9.65 -10.31
N GLU A 68 4.95 -9.82 -11.38
CA GLU A 68 4.89 -8.87 -12.49
C GLU A 68 3.86 -7.79 -12.18
N ILE A 69 4.21 -6.54 -12.48
CA ILE A 69 3.31 -5.39 -12.46
C ILE A 69 3.08 -4.95 -13.90
N ARG A 70 1.85 -5.08 -14.39
CA ARG A 70 1.44 -4.65 -15.72
C ARG A 70 0.57 -3.41 -15.60
N CYS A 71 0.95 -2.35 -16.30
CA CYS A 71 0.18 -1.12 -16.32
C CYS A 71 -1.04 -1.34 -17.23
N GLN A 72 -2.24 -1.21 -16.67
CA GLN A 72 -3.47 -1.28 -17.46
C GLN A 72 -3.73 0.09 -18.08
N ASN A 73 -3.94 0.08 -19.39
CA ASN A 73 -4.17 1.30 -20.15
C ASN A 73 -5.61 1.78 -19.94
N THR A 74 -5.79 2.92 -19.29
CA THR A 74 -7.13 3.50 -19.11
C THR A 74 -7.39 4.70 -20.03
N ALA A 75 -6.75 4.72 -21.20
CA ALA A 75 -6.46 5.88 -22.05
C ALA A 75 -5.13 6.51 -21.61
N ASP A 76 -4.03 6.12 -22.27
CA ASP A 76 -3.29 7.09 -23.07
C ASP A 76 -3.34 8.48 -22.44
N TYR A 77 -2.56 8.75 -21.39
CA TYR A 77 -1.87 10.04 -21.34
C TYR A 77 -2.84 11.18 -21.74
N GLU A 78 -3.83 11.61 -20.95
CA GLU A 78 -4.45 12.89 -21.35
C GLU A 78 -3.37 14.00 -21.41
N ARG A 79 -2.20 13.73 -20.77
CA ARG A 79 -0.92 14.42 -20.95
C ARG A 79 0.38 13.78 -20.33
N GLY A 80 0.56 12.44 -20.11
CA GLY A 80 1.78 11.86 -19.45
C GLY A 80 2.62 10.57 -19.82
N SER A 81 2.11 9.44 -20.37
CA SER A 81 2.82 8.24 -20.98
C SER A 81 3.19 7.27 -19.91
N THR A 82 2.31 6.29 -19.71
CA THR A 82 2.51 5.23 -18.75
C THR A 82 3.51 4.23 -19.32
N THR A 83 4.76 4.33 -18.89
CA THR A 83 5.80 3.38 -19.25
C THR A 83 5.91 2.32 -18.15
N SER A 84 5.95 1.05 -18.55
CA SER A 84 6.27 -0.03 -17.61
C SER A 84 7.74 0.06 -17.22
N LEU A 85 8.01 0.13 -15.93
CA LEU A 85 9.37 0.05 -15.39
C LEU A 85 9.82 -1.40 -15.44
N VAL A 86 10.86 -1.65 -16.23
CA VAL A 86 11.45 -2.98 -16.39
C VAL A 86 12.82 -3.02 -15.75
N GLU A 87 13.08 -4.09 -15.00
CA GLU A 87 14.36 -4.29 -14.34
C GLU A 87 14.89 -5.71 -14.56
N GLN A 88 16.14 -5.88 -14.14
CA GLN A 88 16.80 -7.17 -14.06
C GLN A 88 16.67 -7.72 -12.64
N VAL A 89 16.21 -8.97 -12.52
CA VAL A 89 16.03 -9.65 -11.23
C VAL A 89 16.98 -10.83 -11.14
N HIS A 90 17.66 -10.95 -10.00
CA HIS A 90 18.56 -12.06 -9.71
C HIS A 90 17.84 -13.10 -8.84
N VAL A 91 17.89 -14.35 -9.29
CA VAL A 91 17.30 -15.51 -8.62
C VAL A 91 18.30 -16.65 -8.58
N SER A 92 18.15 -17.57 -7.65
CA SER A 92 18.91 -18.82 -7.67
C SER A 92 18.17 -19.87 -8.49
N ARG A 93 18.87 -20.66 -9.31
CA ARG A 93 18.32 -21.77 -10.09
C ARG A 93 19.13 -23.03 -9.85
N ARG A 94 18.44 -24.17 -9.77
CA ARG A 94 19.04 -25.50 -9.82
C ARG A 94 18.19 -26.46 -10.65
N PRO A 95 18.76 -27.50 -11.26
CA PRO A 95 17.98 -28.64 -11.72
C PRO A 95 17.25 -29.29 -10.53
N VAL A 96 16.03 -29.79 -10.75
CA VAL A 96 15.24 -30.50 -9.72
C VAL A 96 16.07 -31.63 -9.10
N GLY A 97 16.10 -31.68 -7.76
CA GLY A 97 16.86 -32.68 -7.00
C GLY A 97 18.38 -32.47 -6.97
N SER A 98 18.92 -31.44 -7.63
CA SER A 98 20.32 -31.06 -7.48
C SER A 98 20.58 -30.41 -6.12
N VAL A 99 21.79 -30.58 -5.58
CA VAL A 99 22.25 -29.85 -4.39
C VAL A 99 22.84 -28.48 -4.77
N HIS A 100 23.24 -28.31 -6.03
CA HIS A 100 23.98 -27.14 -6.48
C HIS A 100 23.03 -26.06 -7.03
N TRP A 101 23.02 -24.91 -6.35
CA TRP A 101 22.37 -23.69 -6.80
C TRP A 101 23.34 -22.85 -7.64
N SER A 102 22.80 -22.16 -8.63
CA SER A 102 23.55 -21.26 -9.52
C SER A 102 22.82 -19.93 -9.65
N PRO A 103 23.54 -18.80 -9.74
CA PRO A 103 22.90 -17.50 -9.97
C PRO A 103 22.29 -17.46 -11.37
N HIS A 104 21.05 -17.01 -11.44
CA HIS A 104 20.30 -16.81 -12.67
C HIS A 104 19.72 -15.41 -12.71
N THR A 105 19.59 -14.87 -13.91
CA THR A 105 19.22 -13.47 -14.12
C THR A 105 18.07 -13.39 -15.08
N LEU A 106 16.92 -12.94 -14.58
CA LEU A 106 15.73 -12.65 -15.35
C LEU A 106 15.82 -11.22 -15.85
N ARG A 107 15.59 -11.02 -17.15
CA ARG A 107 15.68 -9.71 -17.80
C ARG A 107 14.29 -9.21 -18.17
N ASN A 108 14.14 -7.89 -18.22
CA ASN A 108 12.91 -7.21 -18.63
C ASN A 108 11.70 -7.59 -17.75
N VAL A 109 11.91 -7.78 -16.45
CA VAL A 109 10.82 -8.09 -15.52
C VAL A 109 10.07 -6.79 -15.26
N PRO A 110 8.76 -6.70 -15.57
CA PRO A 110 7.98 -5.50 -15.33
C PRO A 110 7.68 -5.40 -13.83
N LEU A 111 8.33 -4.46 -13.15
CA LEU A 111 8.25 -4.30 -11.69
C LEU A 111 7.44 -3.06 -11.26
N GLY A 112 7.00 -2.25 -12.20
CA GLY A 112 6.24 -1.06 -11.84
C GLY A 112 5.69 -0.29 -13.03
N CYS A 113 4.95 0.76 -12.71
CA CYS A 113 4.44 1.74 -13.65
C CYS A 113 4.99 3.11 -13.27
N ASP A 114 5.49 3.85 -14.25
CA ASP A 114 5.82 5.26 -14.06
C ASP A 114 4.62 6.12 -14.45
N CYS A 115 4.03 6.78 -13.46
CA CYS A 115 2.80 7.56 -13.60
C CYS A 115 3.00 8.88 -12.85
N MET A 116 3.33 9.94 -13.59
CA MET A 116 3.50 11.28 -13.05
C MET A 116 2.22 12.11 -13.19
N TRP A 117 1.98 13.01 -12.24
CA TRP A 117 0.94 14.03 -12.38
C TRP A 117 1.20 14.88 -13.62
N PRO A 118 0.19 15.12 -14.48
CA PRO A 118 0.36 15.99 -15.62
C PRO A 118 0.63 17.43 -15.14
N VAL A 119 1.78 17.99 -15.54
CA VAL A 119 2.26 19.33 -15.14
C VAL A 119 1.19 20.39 -15.41
N ASP A 120 0.48 20.26 -16.53
CA ASP A 120 -0.48 21.24 -17.01
C ASP A 120 -1.82 21.27 -16.24
N ARG A 121 -2.09 20.30 -15.36
CA ARG A 121 -3.35 20.26 -14.59
C ARG A 121 -3.20 20.72 -13.13
N TYR A 122 -2.00 20.65 -12.57
CA TYR A 122 -1.78 20.91 -11.14
C TYR A 122 -0.61 21.86 -10.84
N GLY A 123 0.11 22.34 -11.87
CA GLY A 123 1.31 23.16 -11.74
C GLY A 123 1.13 24.61 -12.18
N HIS A 124 0.10 25.34 -11.71
CA HIS A 124 0.17 26.81 -11.79
C HIS A 124 1.01 27.31 -10.62
N GLN A 125 2.31 27.48 -10.86
CA GLN A 125 3.21 28.14 -9.94
C GLN A 125 3.19 29.63 -10.29
N GLU A 126 2.43 30.43 -9.56
CA GLU A 126 2.45 31.88 -9.72
C GLU A 126 3.87 32.39 -9.43
N LEU A 127 4.47 33.08 -10.41
CA LEU A 127 5.76 33.78 -10.32
C LEU A 127 5.52 35.26 -10.05
#